data_AF-A0A2S9VC44-F1
#
_entry.id   AF-A0A2S9VC44-F1
#
_cell.length_a   1.000
_cell.length_b   1.000
_cell.length_c   1.000
_cell.angle_alpha   90.00
_cell.angle_beta   90.00
_cell.angle_gamma   90.00
#
_symmetry.space_group_name_H-M   'P 1'
#
loop_
_entity.id
_entity.type
_entity.pdbx_description
1 polymer ?
#
loop_
_entity_poly.entity_id
_entity_poly.type
_entity_poly.pdbx_seq_one_letter_code
_entity_poly.pdbx_strand_id
1 'polypeptide(L)'
;MLGCVSQPQSVKANLPLVNPSFTHNLSDTGTGLQESEAKAIPELNINANEAIVIDGNSYAVSDSYISAMGNQCYRLKRQGRSGSTEVRPICNNQTHWLLYPALVFSNTL
;
A
#
# COMPACT_ATOMS: atom_id res chain seq x y z
N MET A 1 -33.59 -30.40 13.95
CA MET A 1 -32.67 -29.25 13.97
C MET A 1 -32.19 -29.08 15.39
N LEU A 2 -30.88 -29.12 15.64
CA LEU A 2 -30.17 -28.48 16.74
C LEU A 2 -28.69 -28.88 16.56
N GLY A 3 -28.00 -28.18 15.65
CA GLY A 3 -26.56 -28.31 15.52
C GLY A 3 -25.90 -27.68 16.73
N CYS A 4 -25.08 -28.46 17.46
CA CYS A 4 -24.33 -27.97 18.59
C CYS A 4 -23.31 -26.92 18.11
N VAL A 5 -23.63 -25.64 18.29
CA VAL A 5 -22.64 -24.57 18.22
C VAL A 5 -21.96 -24.52 19.59
N SER A 6 -20.86 -25.24 19.75
CA SER A 6 -19.99 -25.07 20.91
C SER A 6 -19.36 -23.68 20.84
N GLN A 7 -19.68 -22.82 21.80
CA GLN A 7 -19.06 -21.51 21.94
C GLN A 7 -17.54 -21.70 22.08
N PRO A 8 -16.69 -21.05 21.27
CA PRO A 8 -15.26 -21.26 21.31
C PRO A 8 -14.72 -20.92 22.71
N GLN A 9 -13.93 -21.84 23.28
CA GLN A 9 -13.28 -21.64 24.58
C GLN A 9 -12.38 -20.41 24.50
N SER A 10 -12.56 -19.49 25.45
CA SER A 10 -11.68 -18.33 25.60
C SER A 10 -10.27 -18.83 25.95
N VAL A 11 -9.34 -18.70 25.03
CA VAL A 11 -7.93 -19.02 25.24
C VAL A 11 -7.18 -17.71 25.45
N LYS A 12 -6.42 -17.64 26.55
CA LYS A 12 -5.52 -16.52 26.82
C LYS A 12 -4.31 -16.66 25.90
N ALA A 13 -4.05 -15.66 25.05
CA ALA A 13 -2.88 -15.67 24.19
C ALA A 13 -1.60 -15.65 25.05
N ASN A 14 -0.74 -16.65 24.86
CA ASN A 14 0.53 -16.79 25.60
C ASN A 14 1.63 -15.85 25.09
N LEU A 15 1.38 -15.14 23.99
CA LEU A 15 2.28 -14.20 23.36
C LEU A 15 1.49 -12.93 23.01
N PRO A 16 1.98 -11.73 23.35
CA PRO A 16 1.35 -10.50 22.90
C PRO A 16 1.45 -10.41 21.37
N LEU A 17 0.31 -10.26 20.69
CA LEU A 17 0.21 -10.16 19.22
C LEU A 17 1.02 -8.99 18.63
N VAL A 18 1.33 -8.01 19.47
CA VAL A 18 2.18 -6.86 19.17
C VAL A 18 3.00 -6.58 20.42
N ASN A 19 4.29 -6.27 20.26
CA ASN A 19 5.11 -5.81 21.37
C ASN A 19 4.51 -4.47 21.86
N PRO A 20 4.06 -4.35 23.13
CA PRO A 20 3.44 -3.13 23.64
C PRO A 20 4.41 -1.94 23.68
N SER A 21 5.72 -2.17 23.61
CA SER A 21 6.76 -1.15 23.45
C SER A 21 6.88 -0.64 22.00
N PHE A 22 6.30 -1.37 21.03
CA PHE A 22 6.15 -0.99 19.64
C PHE A 22 4.70 -0.57 19.37
N THR A 23 4.21 0.41 20.12
CA THR A 23 3.13 1.25 19.64
C THR A 23 3.68 2.09 18.49
N HIS A 24 3.69 1.51 17.29
CA HIS A 24 3.57 2.35 16.11
C HIS A 24 2.21 3.01 16.23
N ASN A 25 2.20 4.27 16.68
CA ASN A 25 1.07 5.14 16.41
C ASN A 25 0.95 5.15 14.89
N LEU A 26 0.02 4.36 14.37
CA LEU A 26 -0.62 4.72 13.12
C LEU A 26 -1.18 6.09 13.42
N SER A 27 -0.50 7.13 12.94
CA SER A 27 -1.07 8.46 12.96
C SER A 27 -2.41 8.31 12.27
N ASP A 28 -3.48 8.29 13.06
CA ASP A 28 -4.79 8.65 12.56
C ASP A 28 -4.57 10.05 12.00
N THR A 29 -4.33 10.13 10.70
CA THR A 29 -4.57 11.34 9.93
C THR A 29 -6.08 11.54 9.94
N GLY A 30 -6.61 11.84 11.14
CA GLY A 30 -7.90 12.44 11.31
C GLY A 30 -7.91 13.70 10.47
N THR A 31 -8.78 13.71 9.47
CA THR A 31 -9.35 14.93 8.88
C THR A 31 -8.32 15.95 8.38
N GLY A 32 -7.26 15.51 7.68
CA GLY A 32 -6.23 16.42 7.18
C GLY A 32 -5.43 15.97 5.97
N LEU A 33 -5.64 14.76 5.45
CA LEU A 33 -5.22 14.47 4.10
C LEU A 33 -6.27 15.12 3.20
N GLN A 34 -5.92 16.24 2.55
CA GLN A 34 -6.36 16.31 1.16
C GLN A 34 -5.86 15.01 0.54
N GLU A 35 -6.76 14.04 0.42
CA GLU A 35 -6.58 12.94 -0.51
C GLU A 35 -6.23 13.64 -1.82
N SER A 36 -4.94 13.70 -2.14
CA SER A 36 -4.58 13.83 -3.54
C SER A 36 -5.17 12.56 -4.14
N GLU A 37 -6.35 12.71 -4.73
CA GLU A 37 -7.18 11.61 -5.21
C GLU A 37 -6.29 10.66 -6.02
N ALA A 38 -6.41 9.36 -5.75
CA ALA A 38 -5.67 8.37 -6.50
C ALA A 38 -6.08 8.51 -7.99
N LYS A 39 -5.09 8.64 -8.87
CA LYS A 39 -5.34 8.77 -10.30
C LYS A 39 -5.71 7.40 -10.86
N ALA A 40 -6.88 7.29 -11.46
CA ALA A 40 -7.29 6.11 -12.20
C ALA A 40 -6.50 5.99 -13.52
N ILE A 41 -5.97 4.79 -13.78
CA ILE A 41 -5.26 4.41 -15.00
C ILE A 41 -5.94 3.13 -15.52
N PRO A 42 -6.92 3.27 -16.44
CA PRO A 42 -7.73 2.14 -16.91
C PRO A 42 -6.92 1.07 -17.63
N GLU A 43 -5.98 1.48 -18.47
CA GLU A 43 -5.21 0.59 -19.34
C GLU A 43 -3.74 0.63 -18.93
N LEU A 44 -3.41 -0.09 -17.86
CA LEU A 44 -2.03 -0.25 -17.41
C LEU A 44 -1.64 -1.73 -17.39
N ASN A 45 -0.62 -2.06 -18.19
CA ASN A 45 0.07 -3.34 -18.09
C ASN A 45 1.30 -3.16 -17.20
N ILE A 46 1.28 -3.77 -16.02
CA ILE A 46 2.31 -3.63 -14.99
C ILE A 46 2.69 -5.00 -14.44
N ASN A 47 3.99 -5.29 -14.47
CA ASN A 47 4.56 -6.52 -13.93
C ASN A 47 5.62 -6.18 -12.87
N ALA A 48 5.75 -7.06 -11.88
CA ALA A 48 6.82 -6.98 -10.90
C ALA A 48 8.20 -7.01 -11.56
N ASN A 49 9.15 -6.28 -10.99
CA ASN A 49 10.55 -6.25 -11.40
C ASN A 49 10.82 -5.70 -12.82
N GLU A 50 9.82 -5.11 -13.45
CA GLU A 50 9.96 -4.36 -14.70
C GLU A 50 9.97 -2.85 -14.44
N ALA A 51 10.49 -2.09 -15.41
CA ALA A 51 10.37 -0.64 -15.40
C ALA A 51 9.07 -0.23 -16.12
N ILE A 52 8.40 0.80 -15.60
CA ILE A 52 7.17 1.32 -16.19
C ILE A 52 7.23 2.84 -16.30
N VAL A 53 6.67 3.37 -17.40
CA VAL A 53 6.55 4.82 -17.60
C VAL A 53 5.11 5.22 -17.38
N ILE A 54 4.89 6.12 -16.42
CA ILE A 54 3.57 6.70 -16.12
C ILE A 54 3.72 8.22 -16.14
N ASP A 55 2.93 8.88 -16.98
CA ASP A 55 2.97 10.34 -17.19
C ASP A 55 4.40 10.87 -17.46
N GLY A 56 5.17 10.14 -18.27
CA GLY A 56 6.55 10.52 -18.63
C GLY A 56 7.59 10.26 -17.54
N ASN A 57 7.22 9.68 -16.39
CA ASN A 57 8.16 9.32 -15.32
C ASN A 57 8.44 7.82 -15.33
N SER A 58 9.72 7.45 -15.30
CA SER A 58 10.14 6.05 -15.17
C SER A 58 10.12 5.61 -13.71
N TYR A 59 9.56 4.43 -13.45
CA TYR A 59 9.51 3.80 -12.13
C TYR A 59 10.02 2.36 -12.21
N ALA A 60 10.78 1.95 -11.19
CA ALA A 60 11.00 0.53 -10.91
C ALA A 60 9.78 -0.03 -10.19
N VAL A 61 9.23 -1.14 -10.69
CA VAL A 61 8.11 -1.86 -10.08
C VAL A 61 8.66 -2.92 -9.13
N SER A 62 8.29 -2.85 -7.85
CA SER A 62 8.65 -3.87 -6.86
C SER A 62 7.77 -5.11 -6.98
N ASP A 63 8.00 -6.14 -6.15
CA ASP A 63 7.10 -7.27 -6.03
C ASP A 63 5.68 -6.85 -5.61
N SER A 64 4.69 -7.67 -5.99
CA SER A 64 3.30 -7.45 -5.63
C SER A 64 3.04 -7.69 -4.14
N TYR A 65 2.06 -6.97 -3.59
CA TYR A 65 1.54 -7.19 -2.25
C TYR A 65 0.03 -6.95 -2.23
N ILE A 66 -0.65 -7.40 -1.16
CA ILE A 66 -2.08 -7.18 -0.96
C ILE A 66 -2.29 -6.03 0.03
N SER A 67 -3.11 -5.04 -0.34
CA SER A 67 -3.44 -3.92 0.56
C SER A 67 -4.41 -4.34 1.67
N ALA A 68 -4.61 -3.47 2.66
CA ALA A 68 -5.62 -3.67 3.70
C ALA A 68 -7.06 -3.79 3.15
N MET A 69 -7.31 -3.27 1.94
CA MET A 69 -8.58 -3.41 1.24
C MET A 69 -8.70 -4.68 0.39
N GLY A 70 -7.68 -5.54 0.38
CA GLY A 70 -7.66 -6.77 -0.42
C GLY A 70 -7.27 -6.57 -1.90
N ASN A 71 -6.82 -5.37 -2.28
CA ASN A 71 -6.41 -5.08 -3.66
C ASN A 71 -4.96 -5.52 -3.89
N GLN A 72 -4.67 -6.07 -5.07
CA GLN A 72 -3.30 -6.30 -5.51
C GLN A 72 -2.62 -4.96 -5.82
N CYS A 73 -1.44 -4.74 -5.25
CA CYS A 73 -0.70 -3.50 -5.38
C CYS A 73 0.78 -3.74 -5.68
N TYR A 74 1.44 -2.70 -6.18
CA TYR A 74 2.88 -2.61 -6.34
C TYR A 74 3.42 -1.34 -5.70
N ARG A 75 4.69 -1.37 -5.29
CA ARG A 75 5.45 -0.16 -4.94
C ARG A 75 6.22 0.30 -6.17
N LEU A 76 6.03 1.57 -6.53
CA LEU A 76 6.75 2.25 -7.60
C LEU A 76 7.82 3.13 -6.99
N LYS A 77 9.07 2.95 -7.43
CA LYS A 77 10.20 3.80 -7.05
C LYS A 77 10.68 4.58 -8.27
N ARG A 78 10.62 5.91 -8.21
CA ARG A 78 11.02 6.75 -9.35
C ARG A 78 12.49 6.58 -9.69
N GLN A 79 12.79 6.52 -10.98
CA GLN A 79 14.14 6.42 -11.53
C GLN A 79 14.55 7.76 -12.18
N GLY A 80 15.85 8.11 -12.12
CA GLY A 80 16.43 9.16 -12.98
C GLY A 80 16.49 10.59 -12.44
N ARG A 81 16.00 10.89 -11.22
CA ARG A 81 16.30 12.17 -10.53
C ARG A 81 17.22 11.93 -9.34
N SER A 82 18.48 12.32 -9.47
CA SER A 82 19.44 12.35 -8.35
C SER A 82 18.83 13.15 -7.18
N GLY A 83 18.76 12.53 -6.00
CA GLY A 83 18.28 13.18 -4.77
C GLY A 83 16.78 13.05 -4.45
N SER A 84 15.97 12.44 -5.33
CA SER A 84 14.54 12.21 -5.08
C SER A 84 14.22 10.73 -4.95
N THR A 85 13.98 10.26 -3.72
CA THR A 85 13.43 8.92 -3.46
C THR A 85 11.91 9.00 -3.36
N GLU A 86 11.27 9.23 -4.50
CA GLU A 86 9.82 9.19 -4.58
C GLU A 86 9.35 7.73 -4.63
N VAL A 87 8.57 7.33 -3.61
CA VAL A 87 7.96 6.01 -3.51
C VAL A 87 6.45 6.16 -3.40
N ARG A 88 5.70 5.54 -4.32
CA ARG A 88 4.24 5.59 -4.37
C ARG A 88 3.64 4.21 -4.61
N PRO A 89 2.44 3.90 -4.06
CA PRO A 89 1.76 2.66 -4.35
C PRO A 89 0.86 2.80 -5.58
N ILE A 90 0.66 1.68 -6.27
CA ILE A 90 -0.34 1.56 -7.32
C ILE A 90 -1.13 0.27 -7.08
N CYS A 91 -2.47 0.34 -7.10
CA CYS A 91 -3.33 -0.79 -6.74
C CYS A 91 -4.40 -1.06 -7.79
N ASN A 92 -4.69 -2.33 -8.06
CA ASN A 92 -5.78 -2.73 -8.94
C ASN A 92 -7.07 -2.89 -8.14
N ASN A 93 -8.11 -2.11 -8.47
CA ASN A 93 -9.43 -2.20 -7.86
C ASN A 93 -10.42 -3.06 -8.68
N GLN A 94 -9.91 -3.99 -9.50
CA GLN A 94 -10.64 -4.84 -10.45
C GLN A 94 -11.13 -4.14 -11.72
N THR A 95 -11.23 -2.82 -11.73
CA THR A 95 -11.67 -2.05 -12.91
C THR A 95 -10.55 -1.23 -13.53
N HIS A 96 -9.65 -0.69 -12.70
CA HIS A 96 -8.52 0.11 -13.13
C HIS A 96 -7.40 0.09 -12.08
N TRP A 97 -6.22 0.54 -12.49
CA TRP A 97 -5.13 0.80 -11.55
C TRP A 97 -5.28 2.18 -10.94
N LEU A 98 -5.16 2.28 -9.63
CA LEU A 98 -5.19 3.50 -8.85
C LEU A 98 -3.77 3.88 -8.46
N LEU A 99 -3.25 4.96 -9.06
CA LEU A 99 -1.96 5.53 -8.73
C LEU A 99 -2.12 6.51 -7.58
N TYR A 100 -1.63 6.13 -6.41
CA TYR A 100 -1.71 6.97 -5.23
C TYR A 100 -0.57 8.01 -5.20
N PRO A 101 -0.71 9.06 -4.37
CA PRO A 101 0.36 10.00 -4.08
C PRO A 101 1.58 9.30 -3.48
N ALA A 102 2.74 9.95 -3.55
CA ALA A 102 3.92 9.39 -2.92
C ALA A 102 3.80 9.40 -1.39
N LEU A 103 4.18 8.27 -0.79
CA LEU A 103 4.17 8.06 0.66
C LEU A 103 5.37 8.73 1.33
N VAL A 104 6.46 8.87 0.57
CA VAL A 104 7.69 9.51 1.02
C VAL A 104 8.20 10.40 -0.10
N PHE A 105 8.43 11.67 0.24
CA PHE A 105 9.24 12.58 -0.52
C PHE A 105 10.50 12.86 0.31
N SER A 106 11.65 12.34 -0.12
CA SER A 106 12.92 12.89 0.36
C SER A 106 13.43 13.81 -0.72
N ASN A 107 13.42 15.12 -0.44
CA ASN A 107 14.23 16.08 -1.15
C ASN A 107 15.52 16.20 -0.34
N THR A 108 16.59 15.57 -0.81
CA THR A 108 17.92 16.01 -0.37
C THR A 108 18.23 17.27 -1.16
N LEU A 109 18.12 18.42 -0.50
CA LEU A 109 18.64 19.71 -0.98
C LEU A 109 20.18 19.68 -0.95
#